data_AF-A0A954CMR6-F1
#
_entry.id   AF-A0A954CMR6-F1
#
_cell.length_a   1.000
_cell.length_b   1.000
_cell.length_c   1.000
_cell.angle_alpha   90.00
_cell.angle_beta   90.00
_cell.angle_gamma   90.00
#
_symmetry.space_group_name_H-M   'P 1'
#
loop_
_entity.id
_entity.type
_entity.pdbx_description
1 polymer ?
#
loop_
_entity_poly.entity_id
_entity_poly.type
_entity_poly.pdbx_seq_one_letter_code
_entity_poly.pdbx_strand_id
1 'polypeptide(L)'
;MLVALQVLIQIAIAGALLRPVYRGRVAVGTALLAVVAAVSALVVAGDQPRTLEVTHKFSAYVGNELGNKDFPIETTEAPAAAWLLLVAGFLALWTVVLWLLRPRPGREPGTMHPFWVPMVLAWTSSALVLGLEKTAAPSELVRFFAFDRGLFFTTVAAAVLLAERCRSVFLTLSWMSLFVTLTRLPLALFGTFATRHEWGTSLDVHSIEHFANPLVQRTVSVEPASTEQLAWLIWAPHLLVLPALYMMSTSGFALGRLLFLKGAEVGD
;
A
#
# COMPACT_ATOMS: atom_id res chain seq x y z
N MET A 1 -11.77 -9.47 -11.68
CA MET A 1 -11.73 -10.54 -10.66
C MET A 1 -10.49 -10.45 -9.75
N LEU A 2 -9.26 -10.45 -10.29
CA LEU A 2 -8.02 -10.45 -9.50
C LEU A 2 -7.89 -9.27 -8.51
N VAL A 3 -8.24 -8.05 -8.94
CA VAL A 3 -8.23 -6.86 -8.07
C VAL A 3 -9.17 -7.03 -6.86
N ALA A 4 -10.37 -7.55 -7.09
CA ALA A 4 -11.33 -7.78 -6.01
C ALA A 4 -10.79 -8.79 -5.00
N LEU A 5 -10.15 -9.87 -5.48
CA LEU A 5 -9.50 -10.85 -4.60
C LEU A 5 -8.37 -10.22 -3.76
N GLN A 6 -7.51 -9.41 -4.38
CA GLN A 6 -6.44 -8.69 -3.66
C GLN A 6 -7.02 -7.79 -2.56
N VAL A 7 -8.07 -7.03 -2.88
CA VAL A 7 -8.76 -6.15 -1.93
C VAL A 7 -9.37 -6.97 -0.78
N LEU A 8 -10.04 -8.07 -1.08
CA LEU A 8 -10.62 -8.96 -0.07
C LEU A 8 -9.56 -9.57 0.86
N ILE A 9 -8.41 -9.97 0.32
CA ILE A 9 -7.28 -10.47 1.11
C ILE A 9 -6.78 -9.38 2.07
N GLN A 10 -6.58 -8.16 1.58
CA GLN A 10 -6.12 -7.03 2.40
C GLN A 10 -7.12 -6.69 3.51
N ILE A 11 -8.42 -6.66 3.19
CA ILE A 11 -9.51 -6.48 4.18
C ILE A 11 -9.48 -7.61 5.21
N ALA A 12 -9.33 -8.86 4.78
CA ALA A 12 -9.32 -10.02 5.68
C ALA A 12 -8.13 -9.97 6.65
N ILE A 13 -6.92 -9.66 6.15
CA ILE A 13 -5.72 -9.52 6.99
C ILE A 13 -5.90 -8.35 7.95
N ALA A 14 -6.29 -7.16 7.46
CA ALA A 14 -6.53 -5.99 8.30
C ALA A 14 -7.59 -6.26 9.38
N GLY A 15 -8.69 -6.92 9.03
CA GLY A 15 -9.74 -7.32 9.97
C GLY A 15 -9.26 -8.33 11.02
N ALA A 16 -8.38 -9.27 10.64
CA ALA A 16 -7.75 -10.19 11.58
C ALA A 16 -6.80 -9.49 12.56
N LEU A 17 -6.16 -8.39 12.14
CA LEU A 17 -5.37 -7.56 13.05
C LEU A 17 -6.26 -6.92 14.12
N LEU A 18 -7.44 -6.41 13.73
CA LEU A 18 -8.44 -5.80 14.62
C LEU A 18 -9.06 -6.80 15.60
N ARG A 19 -9.29 -8.05 15.16
CA ARG A 19 -10.04 -9.06 15.93
C ARG A 19 -9.20 -10.33 16.08
N PRO A 20 -8.54 -10.52 17.25
CA PRO A 20 -7.66 -11.67 17.49
C PRO A 20 -8.31 -13.04 17.24
N VAL A 21 -9.62 -13.15 17.47
CA VAL A 21 -10.42 -14.38 17.27
C VAL A 21 -10.36 -14.87 15.82
N TYR A 22 -10.24 -13.97 14.84
CA TYR A 22 -10.24 -14.33 13.42
C TYR A 22 -8.86 -14.65 12.85
N ARG A 23 -7.77 -14.36 13.57
CA ARG A 23 -6.38 -14.54 13.08
C ARG A 23 -6.10 -15.96 12.58
N GLY A 24 -6.53 -16.97 13.33
CA GLY A 24 -6.34 -18.37 12.94
C GLY A 24 -7.10 -18.74 11.66
N ARG A 25 -8.34 -18.26 11.50
CA ARG A 25 -9.16 -18.54 10.30
C ARG A 25 -8.59 -17.85 9.07
N VAL A 26 -8.21 -16.57 9.21
CA VAL A 26 -7.60 -15.82 8.11
C VAL A 26 -6.24 -16.39 7.74
N ALA A 27 -5.41 -16.82 8.71
CA ALA A 27 -4.15 -17.50 8.44
C ALA A 27 -4.34 -18.79 7.62
N VAL A 28 -5.33 -19.62 7.95
CA VAL A 28 -5.66 -20.81 7.15
C VAL A 28 -6.11 -20.42 5.74
N GLY A 29 -6.97 -19.40 5.63
CA GLY A 29 -7.41 -18.89 4.33
C GLY A 29 -6.26 -18.38 3.46
N THR A 30 -5.34 -17.59 4.02
CA THR A 30 -4.15 -17.10 3.30
C THR A 30 -3.20 -18.24 2.95
N ALA A 31 -3.06 -19.27 3.79
CA ALA A 31 -2.25 -20.45 3.50
C ALA A 31 -2.80 -21.22 2.29
N LEU A 32 -4.11 -21.46 2.25
CA LEU A 32 -4.76 -22.14 1.13
C LEU A 32 -4.60 -21.33 -0.16
N LEU A 33 -4.78 -20.01 -0.10
CA LEU A 33 -4.55 -19.14 -1.26
C LEU A 33 -3.09 -19.11 -1.71
N ALA A 34 -2.12 -19.18 -0.78
CA ALA A 34 -0.70 -19.29 -1.12
C ALA A 34 -0.41 -20.59 -1.88
N VAL A 35 -0.97 -21.72 -1.43
CA VAL A 35 -0.86 -23.01 -2.12
C VAL A 35 -1.51 -22.94 -3.50
N VAL A 36 -2.71 -22.38 -3.62
CA VAL A 36 -3.38 -22.21 -4.92
C VAL A 36 -2.53 -21.36 -5.86
N ALA A 37 -1.98 -20.24 -5.39
CA ALA A 37 -1.09 -19.39 -6.20
C ALA A 37 0.17 -20.14 -6.64
N ALA A 38 0.82 -20.88 -5.74
CA ALA A 38 2.02 -21.67 -6.06
C ALA A 38 1.73 -22.80 -7.06
N VAL A 39 0.63 -23.54 -6.88
CA VAL A 39 0.20 -24.58 -7.84
C VAL A 39 -0.14 -23.95 -9.20
N SER A 40 -0.84 -22.80 -9.19
CA SER A 40 -1.13 -22.07 -10.42
C SER A 40 0.14 -21.63 -11.13
N ALA A 41 1.16 -21.21 -10.39
CA ALA A 41 2.47 -20.86 -10.93
C ALA A 41 3.13 -22.04 -11.65
N LEU A 42 3.03 -23.27 -11.11
CA LEU A 42 3.55 -24.48 -11.76
C LEU A 42 2.82 -24.80 -13.07
N VAL A 43 1.50 -24.56 -13.13
CA VAL A 43 0.70 -24.79 -14.34
C VAL A 43 1.11 -23.85 -15.47
N VAL A 44 1.39 -22.58 -15.16
CA VAL A 44 1.75 -21.56 -16.16
C VAL A 44 3.27 -21.39 -16.35
N ALA A 45 4.09 -22.23 -15.70
CA ALA A 45 5.55 -22.08 -15.73
C ALA A 45 6.16 -22.31 -17.13
N GLY A 46 5.47 -23.04 -18.00
CA GLY A 46 5.87 -23.29 -19.39
C GLY A 46 5.30 -22.29 -20.41
N ASP A 47 4.49 -21.32 -19.96
CA ASP A 47 3.90 -20.33 -20.85
C ASP A 47 4.96 -19.33 -21.33
N GLN A 48 4.64 -18.64 -22.44
CA GLN A 48 5.47 -17.57 -22.96
C GLN A 48 5.70 -16.47 -21.90
N PRO A 49 6.87 -15.80 -21.91
CA PRO A 49 7.12 -14.67 -21.05
C PRO A 49 6.01 -13.62 -21.17
N ARG A 50 5.68 -13.01 -20.02
CA ARG A 50 4.72 -11.93 -19.96
C ARG A 50 5.43 -10.60 -20.06
N THR A 51 4.81 -9.67 -20.77
CA THR A 51 5.25 -8.29 -20.85
C THR A 51 4.26 -7.37 -20.14
N LEU A 52 4.79 -6.33 -19.51
CA LEU A 52 4.03 -5.27 -18.85
C LEU A 52 4.69 -3.93 -19.16
N GLU A 53 3.91 -3.02 -19.74
CA GLU A 53 4.30 -1.62 -19.83
C GLU A 53 4.03 -0.94 -18.47
N VAL A 54 5.11 -0.57 -17.79
CA VAL A 54 5.08 0.16 -16.53
C VAL A 54 4.87 1.63 -16.85
N THR A 55 3.75 2.18 -16.37
CA THR A 55 3.39 3.58 -16.58
C THR A 55 3.24 4.33 -15.26
N HIS A 56 3.57 5.61 -15.28
CA HIS A 56 3.27 6.55 -14.20
C HIS A 56 2.11 7.46 -14.60
N LYS A 57 1.16 7.71 -13.69
CA LYS A 57 0.07 8.65 -13.93
C LYS A 57 0.34 9.97 -13.24
N PHE A 58 0.44 11.06 -14.00
CA PHE A 58 0.49 12.42 -13.45
C PHE A 58 -0.52 13.32 -14.15
N SER A 59 -0.94 14.36 -13.43
CA SER A 59 -1.67 15.47 -14.05
C SER A 59 -0.69 16.32 -14.85
N ALA A 60 -0.94 16.43 -16.15
CA ALA A 60 -0.15 17.23 -17.08
C ALA A 60 -1.09 18.04 -17.98
N TYR A 61 -0.62 19.18 -18.47
CA TYR A 61 -1.37 19.95 -19.46
C TYR A 61 -1.32 19.26 -20.82
N VAL A 62 -2.49 18.94 -21.38
CA VAL A 62 -2.66 18.48 -22.76
C VAL A 62 -3.34 19.60 -23.52
N GLY A 63 -2.55 20.40 -24.24
CA GLY A 63 -3.02 21.70 -24.75
C GLY A 63 -3.30 22.66 -23.59
N ASN A 64 -4.53 23.15 -23.49
CA ASN A 64 -4.96 24.09 -22.43
C ASN A 64 -5.68 23.40 -21.25
N GLU A 65 -5.85 22.08 -21.30
CA GLU A 65 -6.60 21.32 -20.29
C GLU A 65 -5.66 20.54 -19.38
N LEU A 66 -5.95 20.55 -18.07
CA LEU A 66 -5.26 19.69 -17.11
C LEU A 66 -5.90 18.30 -17.16
N GLY A 67 -5.14 17.30 -17.60
CA GLY A 67 -5.60 15.92 -17.73
C GLY A 67 -4.65 14.95 -17.04
N ASN A 68 -5.15 13.75 -16.71
CA ASN A 68 -4.29 12.66 -16.26
C ASN A 68 -3.64 12.01 -17.49
N LYS A 69 -2.32 12.03 -17.55
CA LYS A 69 -1.52 11.43 -18.62
C LYS A 69 -0.73 10.25 -18.06
N ASP A 70 -0.69 9.18 -18.84
CA ASP A 70 0.12 8.01 -18.58
C ASP A 70 1.49 8.23 -19.24
N PHE A 71 2.55 8.18 -18.45
CA PHE A 71 3.93 8.29 -18.89
C PHE A 71 4.53 6.88 -18.89
N PRO A 72 4.89 6.33 -20.06
CA PRO A 72 5.60 5.06 -20.12
C PRO A 72 7.00 5.23 -19.51
N ILE A 73 7.39 4.29 -18.65
CA ILE A 73 8.70 4.28 -18.02
C ILE A 73 9.53 3.16 -18.62
N GLU A 74 9.05 1.92 -18.52
CA GLU A 74 9.78 0.73 -18.97
C GLU A 74 8.78 -0.35 -19.42
N THR A 75 9.19 -1.19 -20.36
CA THR A 75 8.51 -2.46 -20.61
C THR A 75 9.26 -3.57 -19.89
N THR A 76 8.64 -4.16 -18.86
CA THR A 76 9.19 -5.30 -18.12
C THR A 76 8.76 -6.60 -18.78
N GLU A 77 9.69 -7.52 -18.98
CA GLU A 77 9.43 -8.90 -19.40
C GLU A 77 9.85 -9.88 -18.30
N ALA A 78 8.98 -10.83 -17.96
CA ALA A 78 9.26 -11.82 -16.91
C ALA A 78 8.57 -13.17 -17.20
N PRO A 79 9.07 -14.28 -16.62
CA PRO A 79 8.38 -15.57 -16.70
C PRO A 79 6.95 -15.49 -16.19
N ALA A 80 6.00 -16.12 -16.89
CA ALA A 80 4.57 -16.01 -16.58
C ALA A 80 4.20 -16.42 -15.14
N ALA A 81 4.97 -17.34 -14.55
CA ALA A 81 4.79 -17.82 -13.18
C ALA A 81 5.32 -16.87 -12.10
N ALA A 82 6.22 -15.93 -12.44
CA ALA A 82 6.98 -15.16 -11.45
C ALA A 82 6.09 -14.33 -10.50
N TRP A 83 5.07 -13.66 -11.05
CA TRP A 83 4.16 -12.84 -10.24
C TRP A 83 3.28 -13.68 -9.29
N LEU A 84 2.90 -14.90 -9.70
CA LEU A 84 2.14 -15.82 -8.85
C LEU A 84 2.99 -16.31 -7.67
N LEU A 85 4.28 -16.60 -7.91
CA LEU A 85 5.22 -16.97 -6.84
C LEU A 85 5.41 -15.82 -5.85
N LEU A 86 5.48 -14.59 -6.33
CA LEU A 86 5.55 -13.40 -5.47
C LEU A 86 4.29 -13.25 -4.61
N VAL A 87 3.10 -13.42 -5.19
CA VAL A 87 1.82 -13.42 -4.44
C VAL A 87 1.80 -14.55 -3.41
N ALA A 88 2.23 -15.76 -3.78
CA ALA A 88 2.31 -16.89 -2.85
C ALA A 88 3.26 -16.59 -1.69
N GLY A 89 4.41 -15.98 -1.96
CA GLY A 89 5.37 -15.54 -0.94
C GLY A 89 4.78 -14.51 0.03
N PHE A 90 4.08 -13.50 -0.47
CA PHE A 90 3.38 -12.52 0.36
C PHE A 90 2.31 -13.16 1.25
N LEU A 91 1.51 -14.08 0.70
CA LEU A 91 0.47 -14.79 1.44
C LEU A 91 1.06 -15.75 2.49
N ALA A 92 2.16 -16.43 2.17
CA ALA A 92 2.88 -17.28 3.12
C ALA A 92 3.46 -16.46 4.28
N LEU A 93 4.06 -15.29 3.98
CA LEU A 93 4.53 -14.37 5.00
C LEU A 93 3.41 -13.98 5.98
N TRP A 94 2.27 -13.51 5.46
CA TRP A 94 1.15 -13.09 6.30
C TRP A 94 0.44 -14.25 7.01
N THR A 95 0.47 -15.45 6.44
CA THR A 95 0.05 -16.67 7.13
C THR A 95 0.89 -16.90 8.39
N VAL A 96 2.22 -16.86 8.26
CA VAL A 96 3.14 -17.05 9.39
C VAL A 96 2.94 -15.97 10.43
N VAL A 97 2.88 -14.69 10.00
CA VAL A 97 2.62 -13.56 10.90
C VAL A 97 1.32 -13.77 11.66
N LEU A 98 0.17 -13.96 10.98
CA LEU A 98 -1.12 -14.14 11.65
C LEU A 98 -1.17 -15.37 12.56
N TRP A 99 -0.48 -16.46 12.19
CA TRP A 99 -0.38 -17.67 13.00
C TRP A 99 0.37 -17.44 14.30
N LEU A 100 1.51 -16.73 14.23
CA LEU A 100 2.31 -16.38 15.42
C LEU A 100 1.55 -15.45 16.37
N LEU A 101 0.58 -14.70 15.84
CA LEU A 101 -0.21 -13.71 16.58
C LEU A 101 -1.56 -14.22 17.05
N ARG A 102 -1.86 -15.47 16.76
CA ARG A 102 -3.07 -16.13 17.24
C ARG A 102 -3.06 -16.19 18.78
N PRO A 103 -4.20 -15.92 19.45
CA PRO A 103 -4.34 -16.17 20.88
C PRO A 103 -4.00 -17.63 21.20
N ARG A 104 -3.12 -17.86 22.17
CA ARG A 104 -2.78 -19.21 22.65
C ARG A 104 -3.45 -19.42 24.01
N PRO A 105 -4.03 -20.61 24.27
CA PRO A 105 -4.56 -20.94 25.60
C PRO A 105 -3.48 -20.73 26.66
N GLY A 106 -3.79 -20.00 27.72
CA GLY A 106 -2.86 -19.75 28.83
C GLY A 106 -1.80 -18.68 28.60
N ARG A 107 -1.79 -17.99 27.45
CA ARG A 107 -0.96 -16.79 27.23
C ARG A 107 -1.87 -15.61 27.04
N GLU A 108 -1.65 -14.53 27.79
CA GLU A 108 -2.34 -13.27 27.49
C GLU A 108 -2.14 -12.96 26.00
N PRO A 109 -3.21 -12.59 25.29
CA PRO A 109 -3.09 -12.28 23.88
C PRO A 109 -2.01 -11.22 23.73
N GLY A 110 -0.89 -11.59 23.10
CA GLY A 110 0.24 -10.68 22.91
C GLY A 110 -0.31 -9.39 22.33
N THR A 111 -0.33 -8.35 23.15
CA THR A 111 -0.91 -7.07 22.77
C THR A 111 0.01 -6.48 21.74
N MET A 112 -0.32 -6.73 20.48
CA MET A 112 0.42 -6.14 19.39
C MET A 112 0.36 -4.64 19.53
N HIS A 113 1.51 -4.00 19.36
CA HIS A 113 1.54 -2.55 19.34
C HIS A 113 0.67 -2.08 18.16
N PRO A 114 -0.35 -1.23 18.40
CA PRO A 114 -1.36 -0.84 17.41
C PRO A 114 -0.77 -0.11 16.19
N PHE A 115 0.49 0.31 16.31
CA PHE A 115 1.24 1.06 15.31
C PHE A 115 2.04 0.16 14.35
N TRP A 116 2.82 -0.80 14.87
CA TRP A 116 3.87 -1.44 14.07
C TRP A 116 3.33 -2.44 13.05
N VAL A 117 2.28 -3.17 13.40
CA VAL A 117 1.79 -4.30 12.59
C VAL A 117 1.03 -3.84 11.37
N PRO A 118 0.08 -2.88 11.48
CA PRO A 118 -0.52 -2.31 10.30
C PRO A 118 0.52 -1.60 9.41
N MET A 119 1.58 -1.05 10.01
CA MET A 119 2.66 -0.42 9.25
C MET A 119 3.50 -1.44 8.47
N VAL A 120 3.84 -2.58 9.06
CA VAL A 120 4.50 -3.68 8.33
C VAL A 120 3.60 -4.22 7.21
N LEU A 121 2.29 -4.29 7.43
CA LEU A 121 1.33 -4.64 6.37
C LEU A 121 1.33 -3.62 5.24
N ALA A 122 1.35 -2.32 5.56
CA ALA A 122 1.47 -1.26 4.57
C ALA A 122 2.75 -1.41 3.73
N TRP A 123 3.91 -1.53 4.39
CA TRP A 123 5.20 -1.65 3.71
C TRP A 123 5.31 -2.91 2.85
N THR A 124 4.90 -4.06 3.38
CA THR A 124 4.95 -5.32 2.61
C THR A 124 3.95 -5.32 1.45
N SER A 125 2.81 -4.63 1.59
CA SER A 125 1.86 -4.45 0.49
C SER A 125 2.42 -3.53 -0.60
N SER A 126 3.09 -2.44 -0.22
CA SER A 126 3.82 -1.58 -1.16
C SER A 126 4.93 -2.33 -1.89
N ALA A 127 5.72 -3.13 -1.17
CA ALA A 127 6.77 -3.96 -1.77
C ALA A 127 6.20 -5.02 -2.71
N LEU A 128 5.04 -5.62 -2.37
CA LEU A 128 4.34 -6.55 -3.26
C LEU A 128 3.97 -5.87 -4.58
N VAL A 129 3.43 -4.65 -4.56
CA VAL A 129 3.06 -3.92 -5.79
C VAL A 129 4.29 -3.67 -6.68
N LEU A 130 5.39 -3.20 -6.10
CA LEU A 130 6.65 -2.99 -6.85
C LEU A 130 7.20 -4.30 -7.43
N GLY A 131 7.14 -5.38 -6.66
CA GLY A 131 7.56 -6.69 -7.16
C GLY A 131 6.62 -7.22 -8.25
N LEU A 132 5.32 -6.93 -8.19
CA LEU A 132 4.36 -7.30 -9.22
C LEU A 132 4.64 -6.57 -10.54
N GLU A 133 5.08 -5.31 -10.50
CA GLU A 133 5.56 -4.60 -11.69
C GLU A 133 6.77 -5.32 -12.29
N LYS A 134 7.78 -5.62 -11.46
CA LYS A 134 9.01 -6.29 -11.91
C LYS A 134 8.86 -7.77 -12.28
N THR A 135 7.69 -8.36 -12.03
CA THR A 135 7.36 -9.72 -12.45
C THR A 135 6.31 -9.76 -13.56
N ALA A 136 6.08 -8.62 -14.24
CA ALA A 136 5.13 -8.46 -15.34
C ALA A 136 3.72 -9.00 -15.01
N ALA A 137 3.26 -8.71 -13.79
CA ALA A 137 1.92 -9.08 -13.34
C ALA A 137 0.85 -8.40 -14.21
N PRO A 138 -0.38 -8.94 -14.25
CA PRO A 138 -1.50 -8.30 -14.94
C PRO A 138 -1.68 -6.83 -14.56
N SER A 139 -1.86 -5.95 -15.55
CA SER A 139 -1.85 -4.49 -15.38
C SER A 139 -2.85 -4.00 -14.32
N GLU A 140 -3.95 -4.71 -14.13
CA GLU A 140 -5.00 -4.39 -13.15
C GLU A 140 -4.49 -4.49 -11.71
N LEU A 141 -3.50 -5.35 -11.45
CA LEU A 141 -2.90 -5.52 -10.12
C LEU A 141 -1.89 -4.42 -9.78
N VAL A 142 -1.24 -3.84 -10.78
CA VAL A 142 -0.10 -2.91 -10.61
C VAL A 142 -0.44 -1.43 -10.84
N ARG A 143 -1.52 -1.11 -11.56
CA ARG A 143 -1.89 0.30 -11.85
C ARG A 143 -2.03 1.18 -10.60
N PHE A 144 -1.54 2.43 -10.72
CA PHE A 144 -1.46 3.56 -9.76
C PHE A 144 -2.20 3.45 -8.42
N PHE A 145 -3.50 3.13 -8.40
CA PHE A 145 -4.23 2.87 -7.14
C PHE A 145 -3.83 1.55 -6.43
N ALA A 146 -2.80 0.84 -6.90
CA ALA A 146 -2.30 -0.40 -6.32
C ALA A 146 -1.69 -0.18 -4.94
N PHE A 147 -0.87 0.86 -4.77
CA PHE A 147 -0.32 1.22 -3.46
C PHE A 147 -1.41 1.61 -2.48
N ASP A 148 -2.35 2.44 -2.95
CA ASP A 148 -3.44 2.95 -2.13
C ASP A 148 -4.41 1.85 -1.66
N ARG A 149 -4.62 0.81 -2.48
CA ARG A 149 -5.43 -0.36 -2.10
C ARG A 149 -4.90 -1.04 -0.84
N GLY A 150 -3.58 -1.19 -0.70
CA GLY A 150 -2.98 -1.75 0.52
C GLY A 150 -3.01 -0.75 1.68
N LEU A 151 -2.55 0.48 1.41
CA LEU A 151 -2.40 1.53 2.43
C LEU A 151 -3.72 1.92 3.09
N PHE A 152 -4.82 1.97 2.34
CA PHE A 152 -6.12 2.38 2.87
C PHE A 152 -6.60 1.46 4.00
N PHE A 153 -6.66 0.14 3.76
CA PHE A 153 -7.15 -0.80 4.78
C PHE A 153 -6.22 -0.89 5.98
N THR A 154 -4.90 -0.76 5.78
CA THR A 154 -3.95 -0.70 6.89
C THR A 154 -4.13 0.55 7.74
N THR A 155 -4.44 1.68 7.11
CA THR A 155 -4.66 2.95 7.80
C THR A 155 -5.98 2.94 8.57
N VAL A 156 -7.04 2.35 8.00
CA VAL A 156 -8.31 2.13 8.72
C VAL A 156 -8.08 1.21 9.93
N ALA A 157 -7.33 0.13 9.76
CA ALA A 157 -7.01 -0.76 10.88
C ALA A 157 -6.21 -0.04 11.99
N ALA A 158 -5.20 0.73 11.62
CA ALA A 158 -4.44 1.55 12.55
C ALA A 158 -5.32 2.58 13.27
N ALA A 159 -6.23 3.24 12.55
CA ALA A 159 -7.17 4.22 13.11
C ALA A 159 -8.02 3.63 14.24
N VAL A 160 -8.59 2.44 14.00
CA VAL A 160 -9.41 1.75 15.00
C VAL A 160 -8.56 1.31 16.21
N LEU A 161 -7.38 0.72 15.97
CA LEU A 161 -6.50 0.24 17.04
C LEU A 161 -5.93 1.38 17.89
N LEU A 162 -5.56 2.50 17.27
CA LEU A 162 -5.08 3.69 17.96
C LEU A 162 -6.19 4.35 18.77
N ALA A 163 -7.41 4.43 18.24
CA ALA A 163 -8.57 4.92 18.98
C ALA A 163 -8.82 4.09 20.25
N GLU A 164 -8.79 2.76 20.14
CA GLU A 164 -8.96 1.84 21.28
C GLU A 164 -7.85 1.99 22.33
N ARG A 165 -6.60 2.21 21.88
CA ARG A 165 -5.45 2.29 22.77
C ARG A 165 -5.29 3.65 23.44
N CYS A 166 -5.43 4.74 22.69
CA CYS A 166 -5.14 6.09 23.16
C CYS A 166 -6.31 6.72 23.91
N ARG A 167 -7.56 6.37 23.58
CA ARG A 167 -8.80 6.94 24.15
C ARG A 167 -8.88 8.48 24.18
N SER A 168 -8.03 9.15 23.40
CA SER A 168 -7.93 10.60 23.30
C SER A 168 -7.90 11.00 21.83
N VAL A 169 -8.73 11.98 21.46
CA VAL A 169 -8.83 12.47 20.08
C VAL A 169 -7.49 13.02 19.62
N PHE A 170 -6.88 13.91 20.41
CA PHE A 170 -5.61 14.54 20.05
C PHE A 170 -4.50 13.50 19.84
N LEU A 171 -4.30 12.60 20.82
CA LEU A 171 -3.27 11.57 20.71
C LEU A 171 -3.52 10.62 19.53
N THR A 172 -4.78 10.23 19.29
CA THR A 172 -5.13 9.36 18.16
C THR A 172 -4.79 10.04 16.83
N LEU A 173 -5.15 11.32 16.67
CA LEU A 173 -4.86 12.07 15.44
C LEU A 173 -3.35 12.30 15.25
N SER A 174 -2.60 12.59 16.32
CA SER A 174 -1.13 12.73 16.24
C SER A 174 -0.46 11.43 15.82
N TRP A 175 -0.83 10.31 16.43
CA TRP A 175 -0.28 9.00 16.07
C TRP A 175 -0.70 8.57 14.66
N MET A 176 -1.92 8.88 14.25
CA MET A 176 -2.39 8.65 12.88
C MET A 176 -1.58 9.45 11.87
N SER A 177 -1.31 10.73 12.15
CA SER A 177 -0.48 11.57 11.27
C SER A 177 0.92 10.98 11.11
N LEU A 178 1.54 10.56 12.22
CA LEU A 178 2.84 9.90 12.18
C LEU A 178 2.78 8.56 11.41
N PHE A 179 1.73 7.76 11.64
CA PHE A 179 1.53 6.48 10.96
C PHE A 179 1.44 6.64 9.44
N VAL A 180 0.58 7.54 8.97
CA VAL A 180 0.36 7.75 7.53
C VAL A 180 1.63 8.28 6.84
N THR A 181 2.39 9.14 7.50
CA THR A 181 3.67 9.63 6.97
C THR A 181 4.71 8.50 6.94
N LEU A 182 4.87 7.73 8.02
CA LEU A 182 5.86 6.64 8.08
C LEU A 182 5.53 5.46 7.16
N THR A 183 4.24 5.19 6.90
CA THR A 183 3.85 4.15 5.92
C THR A 183 4.24 4.50 4.49
N ARG A 184 4.29 5.80 4.16
CA ARG A 184 4.67 6.29 2.82
C ARG A 184 6.14 6.66 2.67
N LEU A 185 6.86 6.87 3.77
CA LEU A 185 8.28 7.21 3.73
C LEU A 185 9.13 6.21 2.90
N PRO A 186 8.95 4.89 3.00
CA PRO A 186 9.69 3.96 2.15
C PRO A 186 9.43 4.15 0.66
N LEU A 187 8.21 4.53 0.25
CA LEU A 187 7.89 4.82 -1.14
C LEU A 187 8.62 6.08 -1.63
N ALA A 188 8.73 7.12 -0.80
CA ALA A 188 9.46 8.33 -1.15
C ALA A 188 10.98 8.07 -1.27
N LEU A 189 11.54 7.32 -0.33
CA LEU A 189 12.96 6.94 -0.35
C LEU A 189 13.27 6.04 -1.53
N PHE A 190 12.46 5.00 -1.75
CA PHE A 190 12.62 4.09 -2.86
C PHE A 190 12.41 4.79 -4.20
N GLY A 191 11.41 5.65 -4.33
CA GLY A 191 11.19 6.43 -5.56
C GLY A 191 12.37 7.35 -5.87
N THR A 192 12.93 7.99 -4.84
CA THR A 192 14.14 8.82 -5.01
C THR A 192 15.31 7.96 -5.50
N PHE A 193 15.49 6.79 -4.90
CA PHE A 193 16.53 5.85 -5.31
C PHE A 193 16.32 5.36 -6.75
N ALA A 194 15.10 4.91 -7.05
CA ALA A 194 14.70 4.37 -8.34
C ALA A 194 14.86 5.40 -9.45
N THR A 195 14.49 6.66 -9.19
CA THR A 195 14.64 7.76 -10.14
C THR A 195 16.09 8.09 -10.45
N ARG A 196 16.97 8.02 -9.44
CA ARG A 196 18.42 8.29 -9.64
C ARG A 196 19.16 7.16 -10.36
N HIS A 197 18.59 5.96 -10.38
CA HIS A 197 19.21 4.77 -10.98
C HIS A 197 18.39 4.21 -12.14
N GLU A 198 17.38 4.96 -12.61
CA GLU A 198 16.52 4.59 -13.73
C GLU A 198 15.97 3.16 -13.62
N TRP A 199 15.49 2.81 -12.42
CA TRP A 199 15.06 1.45 -12.10
C TRP A 199 13.80 1.00 -12.82
N GLY A 200 13.07 1.88 -13.51
CA GLY A 200 11.95 1.48 -14.36
C GLY A 200 10.76 0.91 -13.57
N THR A 201 10.48 1.47 -12.39
CA THR A 201 9.30 1.14 -11.58
C THR A 201 8.28 2.26 -11.66
N SER A 202 7.04 2.05 -11.24
CA SER A 202 6.06 3.16 -11.21
C SER A 202 6.42 4.27 -10.21
N LEU A 203 7.50 4.16 -9.42
CA LEU A 203 8.00 5.23 -8.56
C LEU A 203 9.17 5.99 -9.17
N ASP A 204 9.64 5.51 -10.32
CA ASP A 204 10.67 6.14 -11.11
C ASP A 204 10.03 7.27 -11.94
N VAL A 205 10.52 8.49 -11.77
CA VAL A 205 10.00 9.67 -12.48
C VAL A 205 11.05 10.32 -13.39
N HIS A 206 12.16 9.63 -13.68
CA HIS A 206 13.30 10.22 -14.41
C HIS A 206 12.87 10.78 -15.77
N SER A 207 11.96 10.10 -16.45
CA SER A 207 11.44 10.47 -17.78
C SER A 207 10.43 11.62 -17.77
N ILE A 208 10.02 12.13 -16.60
CA ILE A 208 9.00 13.19 -16.48
C ILE A 208 9.68 14.55 -16.34
N GLU A 209 9.97 15.18 -17.48
CA GLU A 209 10.62 16.49 -17.54
C GLU A 209 9.63 17.67 -17.46
N HIS A 210 8.36 17.43 -17.82
CA HIS A 210 7.33 18.45 -17.87
C HIS A 210 6.10 18.02 -17.09
N PHE A 211 5.74 18.81 -16.06
CA PHE A 211 4.55 18.56 -15.26
C PHE A 211 3.88 19.86 -14.83
N ALA A 212 2.60 19.76 -14.44
CA ALA A 212 1.87 20.89 -13.91
C ALA A 212 2.27 21.13 -12.45
N ASN A 213 2.88 22.28 -12.14
CA ASN A 213 3.16 22.63 -10.76
C ASN A 213 1.87 23.16 -10.10
N PRO A 214 1.39 22.51 -9.02
CA PRO A 214 0.11 22.85 -8.41
C PRO A 214 0.09 24.23 -7.74
N LEU A 215 1.24 24.79 -7.38
CA LEU A 215 1.32 26.11 -6.74
C LEU A 215 1.24 27.25 -7.74
N VAL A 216 1.90 27.11 -8.90
CA VAL A 216 1.96 28.17 -9.91
C VAL A 216 0.98 27.98 -11.07
N GLN A 217 0.28 26.83 -11.12
CA GLN A 217 -0.71 26.48 -12.15
C GLN A 217 -0.17 26.63 -13.58
N ARG A 218 1.10 26.27 -13.78
CA ARG A 218 1.81 26.32 -15.05
C ARG A 218 2.65 25.06 -15.21
N THR A 219 2.93 24.70 -16.47
CA THR A 219 3.91 23.67 -16.77
C THR A 219 5.30 24.15 -16.36
N VAL A 220 5.99 23.35 -15.56
CA VAL A 220 7.39 23.56 -15.20
C VAL A 220 8.22 22.51 -15.95
N SER A 221 9.37 22.95 -16.46
CA SER A 221 10.39 22.08 -17.04
C SER A 221 11.48 21.89 -16.01
N VAL A 222 11.83 20.63 -15.74
CA VAL A 222 12.88 20.28 -14.77
C VAL A 222 13.89 19.35 -15.41
N GLU A 223 15.13 19.42 -14.93
CA GLU A 223 16.14 18.44 -15.30
C GLU A 223 15.82 17.06 -14.66
N PRO A 224 16.07 15.94 -15.38
CA PRO A 224 15.92 14.60 -14.84
C PRO A 224 16.72 14.41 -13.54
N ALA A 225 16.12 13.75 -12.56
CA ALA A 225 16.63 13.49 -11.21
C ALA A 225 17.03 14.75 -10.41
N SER A 226 16.65 15.95 -10.86
CA SER A 226 16.90 17.19 -10.12
C SER A 226 16.17 17.23 -8.79
N THR A 227 16.69 17.98 -7.82
CA THR A 227 16.04 18.17 -6.52
C THR A 227 14.61 18.69 -6.66
N GLU A 228 14.34 19.54 -7.64
CA GLU A 228 13.00 20.06 -7.92
C GLU A 228 12.05 18.97 -8.44
N GLN A 229 12.49 18.13 -9.39
CA GLN A 229 11.72 16.99 -9.87
C GLN A 229 11.37 16.04 -8.72
N LEU A 230 12.38 15.65 -7.93
CA LEU A 230 12.20 14.73 -6.80
C LEU A 230 11.25 15.34 -5.74
N ALA A 231 11.42 16.62 -5.42
CA ALA A 231 10.59 17.31 -4.44
C ALA A 231 9.11 17.29 -4.83
N TRP A 232 8.80 17.64 -6.08
CA TRP A 232 7.41 17.77 -6.54
C TRP A 232 6.74 16.46 -6.94
N LEU A 233 7.49 15.51 -7.51
CA LEU A 233 6.91 14.28 -8.04
C LEU A 233 6.98 13.11 -7.05
N ILE A 234 7.88 13.15 -6.07
CA ILE A 234 8.06 12.06 -5.10
C ILE A 234 7.75 12.52 -3.69
N TRP A 235 8.48 13.50 -3.17
CA TRP A 235 8.41 13.86 -1.75
C TRP A 235 7.09 14.52 -1.38
N ALA A 236 6.66 15.55 -2.10
CA ALA A 236 5.42 16.27 -1.80
C ALA A 236 4.16 15.36 -1.89
N PRO A 237 3.99 14.51 -2.93
CA PRO A 237 2.86 13.57 -2.97
C PRO A 237 2.88 12.59 -1.80
N HIS A 238 4.04 11.98 -1.49
CA HIS A 238 4.12 10.89 -0.51
C HIS A 238 4.15 11.36 0.94
N LEU A 239 4.68 12.56 1.23
CA LEU A 239 4.83 13.05 2.61
C LEU A 239 3.90 14.20 2.99
N LEU A 240 3.26 14.87 2.03
CA LEU A 240 2.35 15.98 2.32
C LEU A 240 0.94 15.71 1.79
N VAL A 241 0.79 15.62 0.46
CA VAL A 241 -0.54 15.63 -0.18
C VAL A 241 -1.32 14.36 0.15
N LEU A 242 -0.78 13.18 -0.15
CA LEU A 242 -1.48 11.92 0.10
C LEU A 242 -1.65 11.66 1.61
N PRO A 243 -0.66 11.93 2.49
CA PRO A 243 -0.91 11.86 3.93
C PRO A 243 -2.05 12.74 4.42
N ALA A 244 -2.15 13.98 3.94
CA ALA A 244 -3.25 14.86 4.31
C ALA A 244 -4.61 14.29 3.87
N LEU A 245 -4.72 13.79 2.64
CA LEU A 245 -5.95 13.16 2.13
C LEU A 245 -6.33 11.89 2.92
N TYR A 246 -5.33 11.08 3.27
CA TYR A 246 -5.53 9.90 4.13
C TYR A 246 -5.97 10.30 5.53
N MET A 247 -5.38 11.35 6.12
CA MET A 247 -5.79 11.86 7.42
C MET A 247 -7.23 12.37 7.40
N MET A 248 -7.63 13.12 6.38
CA MET A 248 -9.01 13.59 6.22
C MET A 248 -10.00 12.42 6.13
N SER A 249 -9.69 11.39 5.36
CA SER A 249 -10.58 10.24 5.17
C SER A 249 -10.61 9.28 6.37
N THR A 250 -9.47 9.05 7.02
CA THR A 250 -9.34 8.01 8.07
C THR A 250 -9.56 8.51 9.49
N SER A 251 -9.43 9.82 9.73
CA SER A 251 -9.80 10.44 11.01
C SER A 251 -11.26 10.20 11.39
N GLY A 252 -12.18 10.16 10.41
CA GLY A 252 -13.59 9.83 10.64
C GLY A 252 -13.78 8.45 11.29
N PHE A 253 -13.03 7.44 10.86
CA PHE A 253 -13.09 6.09 11.46
C PHE A 253 -12.54 6.09 12.90
N ALA A 254 -11.43 6.79 13.14
CA ALA A 254 -10.86 6.93 14.48
C ALA A 254 -11.84 7.63 15.44
N LEU A 255 -12.41 8.76 15.02
CA LEU A 255 -13.37 9.54 15.79
C LEU A 255 -14.66 8.75 16.06
N GLY A 256 -15.22 8.10 15.04
CA GLY A 256 -16.38 7.23 15.19
C GLY A 256 -16.13 6.12 16.21
N ARG A 257 -14.95 5.49 16.19
CA ARG A 257 -14.56 4.48 17.18
C ARG A 257 -14.45 5.07 18.58
N LEU A 258 -13.81 6.23 18.75
CA LEU A 258 -13.70 6.91 20.04
C LEU A 258 -15.06 7.27 20.64
N LEU A 259 -15.99 7.80 19.83
CA LEU A 259 -17.34 8.13 20.27
C LEU A 259 -18.11 6.88 20.71
N PHE A 260 -17.99 5.77 19.97
CA PHE A 260 -18.60 4.50 20.35
C PHE A 260 -18.07 3.99 21.69
N LEU A 261 -16.75 4.06 21.91
CA LEU A 261 -16.13 3.63 23.17
C LEU A 261 -16.60 4.49 24.35
N LYS A 262 -16.66 5.82 24.18
CA LYS A 262 -17.18 6.72 25.22
C LYS A 262 -18.65 6.52 25.50
N GLY A 263 -19.47 6.26 24.47
CA GLY A 263 -20.88 5.98 24.64
C GLY A 263 -21.14 4.68 25.40
N ALA A 264 -20.31 3.65 25.17
CA ALA A 264 -20.38 2.41 25.92
C ALA A 264 -20.02 2.59 27.41
N GLU A 265 -19.07 3.47 27.74
CA GLU A 265 -18.68 3.79 29.12
C GLU A 265 -19.79 4.53 29.92
N VAL A 266 -20.79 5.12 29.27
CA VAL A 266 -21.90 5.85 29.92
C VAL A 266 -23.13 4.94 30.14
N GLY A 267 -23.18 3.78 29.47
CA GLY A 267 -24.29 2.82 29.55
C GLY A 267 -24.15 1.75 30.63
N ASP A 268 -22.97 1.64 31.24
CA ASP A 268 -22.65 0.78 32.39
C ASP A 268 -22.69 1.59 33.70
#